data_AF-A0A2S9FP76-F1
#
_entry.id   AF-A0A2S9FP76-F1
#
_cell.length_a   1.000
_cell.length_b   1.000
_cell.length_c   1.000
_cell.angle_alpha   90.00
_cell.angle_beta   90.00
_cell.angle_gamma   90.00
#
_symmetry.space_group_name_H-M   'P 1'
#
loop_
_entity.id
_entity.type
_entity.pdbx_description
1 polymer ?
#
loop_
_entity_poly.entity_id
_entity_poly.type
_entity_poly.pdbx_seq_one_letter_code
_entity_poly.pdbx_strand_id
1 'polypeptide(L)'
;VVGSAGFVPGALDSTQADVVYLGVGQLGLQPERYLIDYWTETVRTVGARRVVLIHWDDFFRPLDKPLRALPFAADDLDVPMRVLTRLAAEDGVGLHLPTLWQPADPWS
;
A
#
# COMPACT_ATOMS: atom_id res chain seq x y z
N VAL A 1 0.93 -4.01 15.90
CA VAL A 1 0.63 -4.25 14.47
C VAL A 1 -0.58 -3.41 14.11
N VAL A 2 -0.51 -2.58 13.06
CA VAL A 2 -1.66 -1.87 12.49
C VAL A 2 -2.52 -2.90 11.74
N GLY A 3 -3.83 -2.92 11.96
CA GLY A 3 -4.70 -3.97 11.42
C GLY A 3 -4.76 -4.01 9.88
N SER A 4 -4.61 -2.85 9.24
CA SER A 4 -4.80 -2.70 7.79
C SER A 4 -3.49 -2.61 6.99
N ALA A 5 -2.38 -2.22 7.64
CA ALA A 5 -1.09 -1.96 7.01
C ALA A 5 0.06 -2.20 8.01
N GLY A 6 0.19 -3.47 8.43
CA GLY A 6 1.14 -3.89 9.45
C GLY A 6 2.19 -4.86 8.93
N PHE A 7 3.31 -4.93 9.64
CA PHE A 7 4.38 -5.90 9.38
C PHE A 7 4.90 -6.52 10.69
N VAL A 8 5.59 -7.64 10.54
CA VAL A 8 6.43 -8.26 11.57
C VAL A 8 7.83 -8.36 10.97
N PRO A 9 8.86 -7.78 11.63
CA PRO A 9 10.23 -7.81 11.11
C PRO A 9 10.68 -9.23 10.76
N GLY A 10 11.26 -9.39 9.56
CA GLY A 10 11.80 -10.67 9.08
C GLY A 10 10.77 -11.73 8.69
N ALA A 11 9.46 -11.42 8.75
CA ALA A 11 8.43 -12.40 8.42
C ALA A 11 8.45 -12.85 6.94
N LEU A 12 9.06 -12.05 6.06
CA LEU A 12 9.10 -12.29 4.62
C LEU A 12 10.51 -12.56 4.08
N ASP A 13 11.54 -12.72 4.92
CA ASP A 13 12.95 -12.85 4.50
C ASP A 13 13.22 -14.01 3.53
N SER A 14 12.43 -15.07 3.59
CA SER A 14 12.52 -16.24 2.71
C SER A 14 11.56 -16.22 1.53
N THR A 15 10.85 -15.10 1.33
CA THR A 15 9.83 -14.95 0.29
C THR A 15 10.33 -14.07 -0.84
N GLN A 16 10.02 -14.45 -2.08
CA GLN A 16 10.20 -13.60 -3.25
C GLN A 16 8.85 -13.35 -3.92
N ALA A 17 8.62 -12.12 -4.36
CA ALA A 17 7.41 -11.75 -5.09
C ALA A 17 7.70 -10.60 -6.06
N ASP A 18 7.35 -10.75 -7.33
CA ASP A 18 7.49 -9.66 -8.31
C ASP A 18 6.45 -8.54 -8.10
N VAL A 19 5.30 -8.88 -7.50
CA VAL A 19 4.15 -7.99 -7.29
C VAL A 19 3.70 -8.06 -5.82
N VAL A 20 3.46 -6.90 -5.21
CA VAL A 20 2.87 -6.78 -3.86
C VAL A 20 1.55 -6.01 -3.92
N TYR A 21 0.49 -6.59 -3.34
CA TYR A 21 -0.75 -5.87 -3.03
C TYR A 21 -0.63 -5.29 -1.62
N LEU A 22 -0.37 -3.98 -1.52
CA LEU A 22 0.01 -3.32 -0.27
C LEU A 22 -1.18 -2.60 0.36
N GLY A 23 -1.60 -3.02 1.54
CA GLY A 23 -2.57 -2.29 2.35
C GLY A 23 -2.03 -0.93 2.80
N VAL A 24 -2.78 0.15 2.60
CA VAL A 24 -2.37 1.51 3.00
C VAL A 24 -3.30 2.18 4.02
N GLY A 25 -4.39 1.52 4.38
CA GLY A 25 -5.34 2.07 5.35
C GLY A 25 -4.67 2.36 6.70
N GLN A 26 -4.99 3.52 7.25
CA GLN A 26 -4.51 4.07 8.53
C GLN A 26 -3.01 4.40 8.56
N LEU A 27 -2.29 4.33 7.43
CA LEU A 27 -0.89 4.75 7.38
C LEU A 27 -0.73 6.27 7.55
N GLY A 28 -1.75 7.07 7.22
CA GLY A 28 -1.72 8.52 7.47
C GLY A 28 -1.64 8.90 8.95
N LEU A 29 -1.97 7.96 9.85
CA LEU A 29 -1.86 8.13 11.30
C LEU A 29 -0.49 7.72 11.85
N GLN A 30 0.39 7.16 11.03
CA GLN A 30 1.69 6.63 11.44
C GLN A 30 2.83 7.62 11.13
N PRO A 31 3.91 7.63 11.93
CA PRO A 31 5.09 8.44 11.60
C PRO A 31 5.75 7.94 10.31
N GLU A 32 6.40 8.82 9.55
CA GLU A 32 7.07 8.46 8.28
C GLU A 32 8.03 7.27 8.42
N ARG A 33 8.75 7.16 9.56
CA ARG A 33 9.61 6.01 9.83
C ARG A 33 8.86 4.67 9.77
N TYR A 34 7.63 4.61 10.26
CA TYR A 34 6.81 3.40 10.17
C TYR A 34 6.53 3.01 8.72
N LEU A 35 6.28 3.98 7.84
CA LEU A 35 6.04 3.72 6.42
C LEU A 35 7.30 3.24 5.71
N ILE A 36 8.46 3.78 6.08
CA ILE A 36 9.77 3.33 5.57
C ILE A 36 10.05 1.90 6.02
N ASP A 37 9.83 1.60 7.30
CA ASP A 37 10.03 0.25 7.86
C ASP A 37 9.04 -0.73 7.21
N TYR A 38 7.75 -0.35 7.07
CA TYR A 38 6.73 -1.16 6.41
C TYR A 38 7.09 -1.45 4.95
N TRP A 39 7.48 -0.44 4.17
CA TRP A 39 7.93 -0.62 2.78
C TRP A 39 9.17 -1.52 2.69
N THR A 40 10.12 -1.36 3.62
CA THR A 40 11.32 -2.19 3.66
C THR A 40 10.95 -3.65 3.89
N GLU A 41 10.17 -3.93 4.92
CA GLU A 41 9.80 -5.29 5.34
C GLU A 41 8.83 -6.00 4.39
N THR A 42 8.10 -5.26 3.55
CA THR A 42 7.06 -5.84 2.67
C THR A 42 7.33 -5.74 1.18
N VAL A 43 8.01 -4.68 0.72
CA VAL A 43 8.27 -4.44 -0.71
C VAL A 43 9.72 -4.73 -1.05
N ARG A 44 10.67 -4.15 -0.30
CA ARG A 44 12.10 -4.37 -0.55
C ARG A 44 12.52 -5.80 -0.23
N THR A 45 12.10 -6.33 0.93
CA THR A 45 12.48 -7.67 1.39
C THR A 45 12.15 -8.75 0.36
N VAL A 46 10.99 -8.67 -0.29
CA VAL A 46 10.56 -9.67 -1.28
C VAL A 46 11.05 -9.41 -2.71
N GLY A 47 11.75 -8.28 -2.93
CA GLY A 47 12.28 -7.89 -4.24
C GLY A 47 11.21 -7.48 -5.26
N ALA A 48 10.12 -6.87 -4.80
CA ALA A 48 9.00 -6.49 -5.66
C ALA A 48 9.41 -5.43 -6.70
N ARG A 49 8.87 -5.57 -7.91
CA ARG A 49 9.02 -4.59 -9.01
C ARG A 49 7.74 -3.78 -9.23
N ARG A 50 6.62 -4.26 -8.69
CA ARG A 50 5.31 -3.62 -8.80
C ARG A 50 4.56 -3.68 -7.49
N VAL A 51 3.91 -2.58 -7.13
CA VAL A 51 3.03 -2.47 -5.97
C VAL A 51 1.66 -1.97 -6.41
N VAL A 52 0.61 -2.67 -5.96
CA VAL A 52 -0.79 -2.26 -6.14
C VAL A 52 -1.36 -1.91 -4.76
N LEU A 53 -1.69 -0.63 -4.55
CA LEU A 53 -2.19 -0.16 -3.27
C LEU A 53 -3.66 -0.57 -3.08
N ILE A 54 -3.97 -1.17 -1.93
CA ILE A 54 -5.31 -1.60 -1.54
C ILE A 54 -5.71 -1.02 -0.19
N HIS A 55 -7.02 -1.07 0.12
CA HIS A 55 -7.55 -0.61 1.41
C HIS A 55 -7.32 0.89 1.67
N TRP A 56 -7.29 1.68 0.59
CA TRP A 56 -7.28 3.15 0.63
C TRP A 56 -8.70 3.74 0.73
N ASP A 57 -9.71 2.95 0.37
CA ASP A 57 -11.10 3.34 0.22
C ASP A 57 -11.92 3.22 1.51
N ASP A 58 -13.02 3.98 1.56
CA ASP A 58 -14.05 3.86 2.58
C ASP A 58 -14.83 2.55 2.41
N PHE A 59 -14.32 1.48 3.02
CA PHE A 59 -14.91 0.13 2.97
C PHE A 59 -16.26 0.03 3.70
N PHE A 60 -16.73 1.09 4.38
CA PHE A 60 -18.10 1.18 4.90
C PHE A 60 -19.11 1.66 3.86
N ARG A 61 -18.63 2.10 2.69
CA ARG A 61 -19.46 2.57 1.58
C ARG A 61 -19.67 1.44 0.56
N PRO A 62 -20.90 1.18 0.10
CA PRO A 62 -21.14 0.15 -0.89
C PRO A 62 -20.57 0.52 -2.27
N LEU A 63 -20.14 -0.49 -3.02
CA LEU A 63 -19.45 -0.36 -4.32
C LEU A 63 -20.34 0.15 -5.47
N ASP A 64 -21.66 0.24 -5.28
CA ASP A 64 -22.59 0.86 -6.23
C ASP A 64 -22.54 2.40 -6.20
N LYS A 65 -21.76 2.98 -5.27
CA LYS A 65 -21.48 4.42 -5.18
C LYS A 65 -20.06 4.71 -5.65
N PRO A 66 -19.77 5.97 -6.05
CA PRO A 66 -18.39 6.37 -6.32
C PRO A 66 -17.50 6.11 -5.10
N LEU A 67 -16.32 5.52 -5.34
CA LEU A 67 -15.30 5.31 -4.32
C LEU A 67 -14.81 6.65 -3.77
N ARG A 68 -14.46 6.64 -2.49
CA ARG A 68 -13.85 7.76 -1.77
C ARG A 68 -12.85 7.17 -0.79
N ALA A 69 -11.78 7.91 -0.50
CA ALA A 69 -10.93 7.58 0.63
C ALA A 69 -11.72 7.69 1.94
N LEU A 70 -11.24 7.03 2.99
CA LEU A 70 -11.75 7.25 4.35
C LEU A 70 -11.70 8.76 4.70
N PRO A 71 -12.63 9.26 5.54
CA PRO A 71 -12.57 10.64 5.99
C PRO A 71 -11.21 10.97 6.61
N PHE A 72 -10.70 12.19 6.37
CA PHE A 72 -9.40 12.65 6.87
C PHE A 72 -9.18 12.40 8.37
N ALA A 73 -10.23 12.55 9.18
CA ALA A 73 -10.18 12.31 10.62
C ALA A 73 -9.89 10.84 10.99
N ALA A 74 -10.11 9.91 10.06
CA ALA A 74 -9.82 8.48 10.19
C ALA A 74 -8.52 8.08 9.48
N ASP A 75 -8.14 8.77 8.40
CA ASP A 75 -6.87 8.55 7.68
C ASP A 75 -6.53 9.73 6.74
N ASP A 76 -5.33 10.31 6.88
CA ASP A 76 -4.80 11.29 5.91
C ASP A 76 -4.02 10.54 4.82
N LEU A 77 -4.71 10.15 3.75
CA LEU A 77 -4.14 9.39 2.63
C LEU A 77 -3.05 10.17 1.88
N ASP A 78 -2.99 11.50 1.98
CA ASP A 78 -1.95 12.28 1.31
C ASP A 78 -0.56 11.99 1.90
N VAL A 79 -0.49 11.68 3.20
CA VAL A 79 0.77 11.34 3.88
C VAL A 79 1.41 10.08 3.29
N PRO A 80 0.77 8.90 3.30
CA PRO A 80 1.34 7.70 2.71
C PRO A 80 1.53 7.84 1.21
N MET A 81 0.63 8.50 0.47
CA MET A 81 0.83 8.68 -0.98
C MET A 81 2.13 9.43 -1.30
N ARG A 82 2.48 10.48 -0.55
CA ARG A 82 3.76 11.19 -0.74
C ARG A 82 4.97 10.29 -0.44
N VAL A 83 4.96 9.61 0.71
CA VAL A 83 6.10 8.80 1.16
C VAL A 83 6.28 7.57 0.25
N LEU A 84 5.21 6.84 -0.05
CA LEU A 84 5.27 5.64 -0.87
C LEU A 84 5.62 5.95 -2.33
N THR A 85 5.15 7.08 -2.89
CA THR A 85 5.57 7.50 -4.24
C THR A 85 7.07 7.81 -4.28
N ARG A 86 7.60 8.47 -3.24
CA ARG A 86 9.04 8.74 -3.14
C ARG A 86 9.85 7.44 -3.07
N LEU A 87 9.47 6.51 -2.19
CA LEU A 87 10.15 5.22 -2.03
C LEU A 87 10.09 4.38 -3.31
N ALA A 88 8.93 4.35 -3.97
CA ALA A 88 8.76 3.66 -5.25
C ALA A 88 9.69 4.23 -6.34
N ALA A 89 9.85 5.55 -6.40
CA ALA A 89 10.77 6.20 -7.33
C ALA A 89 12.24 5.92 -7.00
N GLU A 90 12.62 5.94 -5.72
CA GLU A 90 13.97 5.60 -5.25
C GLU A 90 14.36 4.16 -5.60
N ASP A 91 13.40 3.23 -5.51
CA ASP A 91 13.65 1.80 -5.72
C ASP A 91 13.35 1.34 -7.17
N GLY A 92 12.83 2.21 -8.04
CA GLY A 92 12.43 1.85 -9.40
C GLY A 92 11.23 0.89 -9.47
N VAL A 93 10.33 0.96 -8.47
CA VAL A 93 9.14 0.11 -8.34
C VAL A 93 7.92 0.81 -8.94
N GLY A 94 7.15 0.11 -9.78
CA GLY A 94 5.89 0.63 -10.32
C GLY A 94 4.80 0.69 -9.25
N LEU A 95 4.24 1.87 -8.97
CA LEU A 95 3.18 2.07 -7.98
C LEU A 95 1.83 2.32 -8.66
N HIS A 96 0.82 1.53 -8.31
CA HIS A 96 -0.49 1.52 -8.98
C HIS A 96 -1.64 1.51 -7.98
N LEU A 97 -2.79 1.99 -8.43
CA LEU A 97 -4.09 1.74 -7.79
C LEU A 97 -4.91 0.79 -8.67
N PRO A 98 -5.75 -0.07 -8.08
CA PRO A 98 -6.66 -0.91 -8.85
C PRO A 98 -7.67 -0.05 -9.62
N THR A 99 -7.97 -0.45 -10.84
CA THR A 99 -9.07 0.16 -11.61
C THR A 99 -10.36 -0.62 -11.36
N LEU A 100 -11.40 0.07 -10.91
CA LEU A 100 -12.68 -0.54 -10.61
C LEU A 100 -13.27 -1.30 -11.81
N TRP A 101 -13.81 -2.48 -11.54
CA TRP A 101 -14.53 -3.32 -12.51
C TRP A 101 -13.70 -3.73 -13.74
N GLN A 102 -12.38 -3.56 -13.67
CA GLN A 102 -11.46 -4.01 -14.71
C GLN A 102 -10.59 -5.14 -14.14
N PRO A 103 -10.53 -6.29 -14.81
CA PRO A 103 -9.53 -7.31 -14.49
C PRO A 103 -8.13 -6.70 -14.60
N ALA A 104 -7.32 -6.88 -13.55
CA ALA A 104 -5.92 -6.52 -13.58
C ALA A 104 -5.09 -7.76 -13.89
N ASP A 105 -4.12 -7.63 -14.80
CA ASP A 105 -3.01 -8.58 -14.95
C ASP A 105 -1.73 -7.90 -14.44
N PRO A 106 -1.45 -8.00 -13.13
CA PRO A 106 -0.31 -7.33 -12.53
C PRO A 106 1.04 -7.96 -12.93
N TRP A 107 1.05 -9.06 -13.67
CA TRP A 107 2.27 -9.73 -14.16
C TRP A 107 2.64 -9.32 -15.58
N SER A 108 1.71 -8.67 -16.30
CA SER A 108 1.92 -8.15 -17.66
C SER A 108 2.66 -6.80 -17.72
#